data_AF-A0A4R6L4L7-F1
#
_entry.id   AF-A0A4R6L4L7-F1
#
_cell.length_a   1.000
_cell.length_b   1.000
_cell.length_c   1.000
_cell.angle_alpha   90.00
_cell.angle_beta   90.00
_cell.angle_gamma   90.00
#
_symmetry.space_group_name_H-M   'P 1'
#
loop_
_entity.id
_entity.type
_entity.pdbx_description
1 polymer ?
#
loop_
_entity_poly.entity_id
_entity_poly.type
_entity_poly.pdbx_seq_one_letter_code
_entity_poly.pdbx_strand_id
1 'polypeptide(L)'
;MDLPEFERAQLHAIDVLRGGGAVVVTRPSPMTYGVVARDARAVNVLKGRPVDQPVGISVHLEAAHDQLFRCLDLGTDTLAAVDFALAERISVLAPIRPDPTMPEWLTPAIKDGWVLFFDGAWGELPFLWPSFPFLYGSSANRTGEAPATSAGEARAQFPPGTVIIDADDRRTPAAAYGASTIVRVEPDGRMSLHRSGVQDQEAGGADVLLDRLRDFRSAIGVLDGSIRMPLGKTYLSTAVVEDGEATQLLPNTRIRLQFARQPNKNEEGPQVLDSVRAHVGCNSLGAAVGAGELLTHGSLSVPGLGGTQVGCPSPLREQEEWFKTFLMSKPSWRLNDDELILASGGTTITLLDRKIAEPDFPLDGIRWKVVATITNGDLRQGYGRAEPAWISFDRGRLTGWTGGNELSGTFTRNNTELSFSAVTTTDHACTPESAALQTTILSTLGPAVTYTIDHNQLTLLAPSGTGLALKAG
;
A
#
# COMPACT_ATOMS: atom_id res chain seq x y z
N MET A 1 17.46 23.64 1.35
CA MET A 1 16.42 24.11 2.30
C MET A 1 16.39 23.06 3.39
N ASP A 2 16.72 23.41 4.63
CA ASP A 2 16.79 22.41 5.71
C ASP A 2 15.40 21.85 5.97
N LEU A 3 15.29 20.53 5.99
CA LEU A 3 14.05 19.83 6.33
C LEU A 3 13.67 20.12 7.80
N PRO A 4 12.37 20.21 8.13
CA PRO A 4 11.95 20.36 9.52
C PRO A 4 12.37 19.16 10.38
N GLU A 5 12.39 19.34 11.71
CA GLU A 5 12.95 18.36 12.65
C GLU A 5 12.30 16.98 12.55
N PHE A 6 10.97 16.95 12.43
CA PHE A 6 10.21 15.71 12.34
C PHE A 6 10.54 14.89 11.08
N GLU A 7 10.67 15.55 9.94
CA GLU A 7 11.12 14.97 8.67
C GLU A 7 12.54 14.44 8.77
N ARG A 8 13.47 15.19 9.40
CA ARG A 8 14.83 14.72 9.65
C ARG A 8 14.87 13.51 10.59
N ALA A 9 14.02 13.48 11.61
CA ALA A 9 13.91 12.35 12.53
C ALA A 9 13.45 11.08 11.80
N GLN A 10 12.49 11.20 10.87
CA GLN A 10 12.10 10.08 10.01
C GLN A 10 13.26 9.59 9.15
N LEU A 11 13.98 10.48 8.47
CA LEU A 11 15.14 10.09 7.64
C LEU A 11 16.23 9.40 8.47
N HIS A 12 16.51 9.90 9.66
CA HIS A 12 17.48 9.26 10.55
C HIS A 12 17.01 7.87 11.04
N ALA A 13 15.73 7.74 11.41
CA ALA A 13 15.17 6.45 11.81
C ALA A 13 15.20 5.43 10.66
N ILE A 14 14.90 5.90 9.46
CA ILE A 14 14.98 5.15 8.22
C ILE A 14 16.41 4.63 7.97
N ASP A 15 17.46 5.44 8.20
CA ASP A 15 18.86 4.99 8.12
C ASP A 15 19.20 3.93 9.17
N VAL A 16 18.75 4.13 10.41
CA VAL A 16 18.94 3.13 11.49
C VAL A 16 18.27 1.80 11.15
N LEU A 17 17.05 1.83 10.63
CA LEU A 17 16.31 0.65 10.20
C LEU A 17 17.06 -0.12 9.11
N ARG A 18 17.68 0.59 8.15
CA ARG A 18 18.49 -0.03 7.09
C ARG A 18 19.82 -0.58 7.57
N GLY A 19 20.39 0.04 8.60
CA GLY A 19 21.55 -0.48 9.32
C GLY A 19 21.26 -1.74 10.17
N GLY A 20 20.03 -2.26 10.15
CA GLY A 20 19.62 -3.40 10.98
C GLY A 20 19.28 -3.02 12.42
N GLY A 21 19.19 -1.73 12.73
CA GLY A 21 18.75 -1.22 14.03
C GLY A 21 17.24 -1.26 14.20
N ALA A 22 16.81 -0.99 15.44
CA ALA A 22 15.41 -0.81 15.81
C ALA A 22 15.17 0.64 16.23
N VAL A 23 13.98 1.15 15.95
CA VAL A 23 13.56 2.51 16.28
C VAL A 23 12.23 2.50 17.01
N VAL A 24 11.99 3.52 17.81
CA VAL A 24 10.71 3.75 18.48
C VAL A 24 9.93 4.79 17.70
N VAL A 25 8.69 4.46 17.37
CA VAL A 25 7.81 5.25 16.53
C VAL A 25 6.48 5.51 17.24
N THR A 26 5.91 6.67 16.97
CA THR A 26 4.55 6.99 17.40
C THR A 26 3.53 6.07 16.72
N ARG A 27 2.38 5.87 17.36
CA ARG A 27 1.19 5.26 16.76
C ARG A 27 0.00 6.22 16.90
N PRO A 28 -1.01 6.14 16.01
CA PRO A 28 -2.18 6.99 16.10
C PRO A 28 -2.82 6.92 17.47
N SER A 29 -3.33 8.04 17.98
CA SER A 29 -4.14 8.03 19.18
C SER A 29 -5.35 7.10 19.01
N PRO A 30 -5.75 6.40 20.08
CA PRO A 30 -5.16 6.37 21.44
C PRO A 30 -4.09 5.28 21.65
N MET A 31 -3.40 4.82 20.62
CA MET A 31 -2.40 3.76 20.78
C MET A 31 -1.10 4.29 21.40
N THR A 32 -0.44 3.49 22.23
CA THR A 32 0.91 3.78 22.79
C THR A 32 2.00 3.81 21.71
N TYR A 33 3.25 4.14 22.02
CA TYR A 33 4.36 4.03 21.06
C TYR A 33 4.67 2.57 20.68
N GLY A 34 5.35 2.37 19.54
CA GLY A 34 5.79 1.06 19.04
C GLY A 34 7.30 1.00 18.81
N VAL A 35 7.88 -0.20 18.89
CA VAL A 35 9.22 -0.50 18.39
C VAL A 35 9.08 -1.17 17.03
N VAL A 36 9.85 -0.73 16.04
CA VAL A 36 9.91 -1.34 14.71
C VAL A 36 11.34 -1.58 14.26
N ALA A 37 11.55 -2.63 13.46
CA ALA A 37 12.84 -2.96 12.85
C ALA A 37 12.69 -3.76 11.55
N ARG A 38 13.73 -3.73 10.69
CA ARG A 38 13.86 -4.65 9.54
C ARG A 38 14.27 -6.07 9.96
N ASP A 39 14.88 -6.22 11.13
CA ASP A 39 15.27 -7.50 11.71
C ASP A 39 14.52 -7.73 13.02
N ALA A 40 13.78 -8.84 13.10
CA ALA A 40 13.06 -9.26 14.30
C ALA A 40 13.98 -9.34 15.54
N ARG A 41 15.25 -9.72 15.35
CA ARG A 41 16.24 -9.79 16.43
C ARG A 41 16.49 -8.41 17.03
N ALA A 42 16.56 -7.37 16.21
CA ALA A 42 16.77 -6.00 16.67
C ALA A 42 15.61 -5.50 17.56
N VAL A 43 14.36 -5.84 17.21
CA VAL A 43 13.19 -5.57 18.07
C VAL A 43 13.38 -6.24 19.43
N ASN A 44 13.77 -7.51 19.44
CA ASN A 44 13.92 -8.30 20.67
C ASN A 44 15.06 -7.80 21.56
N VAL A 45 16.21 -7.48 20.97
CA VAL A 45 17.36 -6.88 21.68
C VAL A 45 16.97 -5.57 22.34
N LEU A 46 16.33 -4.66 21.60
CA LEU A 46 15.93 -3.36 22.14
C LEU A 46 14.93 -3.51 23.31
N LYS A 47 13.98 -4.44 23.19
CA LYS A 47 13.01 -4.75 24.26
C LYS A 47 13.60 -5.50 25.44
N GLY A 48 14.80 -6.05 25.32
CA GLY A 48 15.44 -6.87 26.36
C GLY A 48 14.71 -8.18 26.57
N ARG A 49 14.39 -8.90 25.49
CA ARG A 49 13.78 -10.24 25.51
C ARG A 49 14.56 -11.21 24.62
N PRO A 50 14.32 -12.54 24.68
CA PRO A 50 15.03 -13.52 23.87
C PRO A 50 15.04 -13.15 22.37
N VAL A 51 16.20 -13.28 21.72
CA VAL A 51 16.41 -12.80 20.34
C VAL A 51 15.57 -13.56 19.31
N ASP A 52 15.19 -14.79 19.63
CA ASP A 52 14.39 -15.72 18.86
C ASP A 52 12.88 -15.66 19.19
N GLN A 53 12.49 -14.79 20.13
CA GLN A 53 11.08 -14.62 20.44
C GLN A 53 10.29 -14.10 19.22
N PRO A 54 9.15 -14.72 18.85
CA PRO A 54 8.33 -14.23 17.76
C PRO A 54 7.88 -12.77 17.94
N VAL A 55 7.86 -12.03 16.84
CA VAL A 55 7.51 -10.60 16.79
C VAL A 55 6.30 -10.41 15.89
N GLY A 56 5.49 -9.38 16.14
CA GLY A 56 4.42 -9.08 15.19
C GLY A 56 5.01 -8.52 13.90
N ILE A 57 4.31 -8.66 12.78
CA ILE A 57 4.70 -8.06 11.51
C ILE A 57 3.70 -7.01 11.04
N SER A 58 4.24 -5.94 10.48
CA SER A 58 3.51 -4.88 9.86
C SER A 58 3.73 -4.88 8.36
N VAL A 59 2.66 -4.88 7.56
CA VAL A 59 2.75 -4.77 6.10
C VAL A 59 2.32 -3.36 5.68
N HIS A 60 3.08 -2.73 4.78
CA HIS A 60 2.87 -1.34 4.37
C HIS A 60 2.64 -1.17 2.86
N LEU A 61 3.15 -2.12 2.05
CA LEU A 61 2.95 -2.12 0.60
C LEU A 61 1.98 -3.25 0.19
N GLU A 62 1.14 -2.95 -0.81
CA GLU A 62 0.13 -3.87 -1.36
C GLU A 62 0.71 -5.24 -1.70
N ALA A 63 1.87 -5.29 -2.36
CA ALA A 63 2.51 -6.56 -2.71
C ALA A 63 2.90 -7.43 -1.49
N ALA A 64 3.29 -6.81 -0.37
CA ALA A 64 3.62 -7.53 0.86
C ALA A 64 2.35 -7.99 1.61
N HIS A 65 1.31 -7.15 1.58
CA HIS A 65 -0.02 -7.51 2.08
C HIS A 65 -0.60 -8.71 1.32
N ASP A 66 -0.60 -8.67 -0.02
CA ASP A 66 -1.07 -9.78 -0.85
C ASP A 66 -0.30 -11.08 -0.60
N GLN A 67 1.03 -10.98 -0.40
CA GLN A 67 1.86 -12.13 -0.05
C GLN A 67 1.44 -12.75 1.29
N LEU A 68 1.25 -11.94 2.33
CA LEU A 68 0.78 -12.40 3.63
C LEU A 68 -0.61 -13.04 3.52
N PHE A 69 -1.57 -12.38 2.86
CA PHE A 69 -2.96 -12.84 2.76
C PHE A 69 -3.09 -14.14 1.98
N ARG A 70 -2.24 -14.37 0.97
CA ARG A 70 -2.16 -15.68 0.29
C ARG A 70 -1.69 -16.81 1.20
N CYS A 71 -0.89 -16.52 2.23
CA CYS A 71 -0.42 -17.54 3.16
C CYS A 71 -1.43 -17.86 4.28
N LEU A 72 -2.46 -17.03 4.49
CA LEU A 72 -3.45 -17.25 5.56
C LEU A 72 -4.39 -18.42 5.25
N ASP A 73 -4.66 -19.26 6.25
CA ASP A 73 -5.63 -20.37 6.15
C ASP A 73 -7.05 -19.90 6.46
N LEU A 74 -7.55 -18.97 5.65
CA LEU A 74 -8.84 -18.31 5.84
C LEU A 74 -9.63 -18.23 4.51
N GLY A 75 -10.96 -18.26 4.62
CA GLY A 75 -11.87 -18.01 3.51
C GLY A 75 -11.93 -16.53 3.11
N THR A 76 -12.39 -16.24 1.89
CA THR A 76 -12.41 -14.88 1.31
C THR A 76 -13.25 -13.88 2.14
N ASP A 77 -14.39 -14.31 2.67
CA ASP A 77 -15.25 -13.50 3.54
C ASP A 77 -14.53 -13.08 4.83
N THR A 78 -13.74 -14.00 5.37
CA THR A 78 -12.98 -13.83 6.60
C THR A 78 -11.76 -12.95 6.37
N LEU A 79 -11.08 -13.09 5.22
CA LEU A 79 -9.97 -12.20 4.83
C LEU A 79 -10.43 -10.74 4.74
N ALA A 80 -11.60 -10.47 4.19
CA ALA A 80 -12.14 -9.12 4.14
C ALA A 80 -12.46 -8.56 5.55
N ALA A 81 -12.94 -9.39 6.46
CA ALA A 81 -13.14 -9.01 7.86
C ALA A 81 -11.81 -8.78 8.61
N VAL A 82 -10.75 -9.50 8.25
CA VAL A 82 -9.39 -9.23 8.72
C VAL A 82 -8.91 -7.86 8.24
N ASP A 83 -9.07 -7.52 6.96
CA ASP A 83 -8.72 -6.19 6.45
C ASP A 83 -9.44 -5.07 7.19
N PHE A 84 -10.72 -5.27 7.49
CA PHE A 84 -11.48 -4.32 8.29
C PHE A 84 -10.94 -4.18 9.72
N ALA A 85 -10.62 -5.30 10.38
CA ALA A 85 -9.98 -5.25 11.69
C ALA A 85 -8.65 -4.48 11.65
N LEU A 86 -7.82 -4.71 10.63
CA LEU A 86 -6.57 -3.99 10.45
C LEU A 86 -6.80 -2.48 10.26
N ALA A 87 -7.79 -2.08 9.46
CA ALA A 87 -8.16 -0.67 9.25
C ALA A 87 -8.64 0.01 10.55
N GLU A 88 -9.31 -0.75 11.43
CA GLU A 88 -9.68 -0.32 12.79
C GLU A 88 -8.50 -0.38 13.78
N ARG A 89 -7.27 -0.60 13.27
CA ARG A 89 -6.01 -0.66 14.03
C ARG A 89 -5.97 -1.82 15.04
N ILE A 90 -6.76 -2.85 14.80
CA ILE A 90 -6.77 -4.10 15.57
C ILE A 90 -5.66 -5.00 15.04
N SER A 91 -4.89 -5.61 15.94
CA SER A 91 -3.91 -6.62 15.56
C SER A 91 -4.60 -7.98 15.40
N VAL A 92 -4.18 -8.75 14.40
CA VAL A 92 -4.80 -10.02 14.05
C VAL A 92 -3.83 -11.17 14.26
N LEU A 93 -4.29 -12.20 14.96
CA LEU A 93 -3.62 -13.49 15.07
C LEU A 93 -4.38 -14.51 14.21
N ALA A 94 -3.77 -14.99 13.12
CA ALA A 94 -4.42 -15.86 12.15
C ALA A 94 -3.58 -17.12 11.83
N PRO A 95 -4.21 -18.22 11.37
CA PRO A 95 -3.52 -19.43 10.96
C PRO A 95 -2.82 -19.24 9.61
N ILE A 96 -1.65 -19.88 9.46
CA ILE A 96 -0.90 -19.95 8.20
C ILE A 96 -1.12 -21.32 7.55
N ARG A 97 -1.33 -21.34 6.25
CA ARG A 97 -1.30 -22.56 5.43
C ARG A 97 0.14 -23.05 5.30
N PRO A 98 0.39 -24.36 5.45
CA PRO A 98 1.68 -24.94 5.09
C PRO A 98 1.94 -24.73 3.60
N ASP A 99 2.86 -23.83 3.27
CA ASP A 99 3.19 -23.46 1.89
C ASP A 99 4.72 -23.45 1.70
N PRO A 100 5.29 -24.30 0.84
CA PRO A 100 6.72 -24.32 0.57
C PRO A 100 7.22 -23.05 -0.15
N THR A 101 6.32 -22.22 -0.68
CA THR A 101 6.61 -20.94 -1.33
C THR A 101 6.42 -19.74 -0.40
N MET A 102 6.14 -19.97 0.89
CA MET A 102 5.96 -18.92 1.88
C MET A 102 7.19 -18.01 1.93
N PRO A 103 7.01 -16.68 1.87
CA PRO A 103 8.13 -15.75 1.95
C PRO A 103 8.90 -15.91 3.26
N GLU A 104 10.24 -16.00 3.17
CA GLU A 104 11.10 -16.18 4.35
C GLU A 104 10.91 -15.10 5.42
N TRP A 105 10.55 -13.89 4.98
CA TRP A 105 10.31 -12.75 5.85
C TRP A 105 9.09 -12.90 6.78
N LEU A 106 8.19 -13.85 6.54
CA LEU A 106 7.09 -14.12 7.48
C LEU A 106 7.54 -14.95 8.68
N THR A 107 8.59 -15.74 8.52
CA THR A 107 9.04 -16.75 9.51
C THR A 107 9.19 -16.18 10.93
N PRO A 108 9.82 -15.01 11.15
CA PRO A 108 10.01 -14.48 12.50
C PRO A 108 8.71 -14.05 13.20
N ALA A 109 7.61 -13.94 12.45
CA ALA A 109 6.29 -13.60 12.96
C ALA A 109 5.39 -14.82 13.19
N ILE A 110 5.85 -16.02 12.83
CA ILE A 110 5.09 -17.25 12.95
C ILE A 110 5.47 -17.98 14.24
N LYS A 111 4.45 -18.42 14.98
CA LYS A 111 4.57 -19.28 16.14
C LYS A 111 3.49 -20.35 16.11
N ASP A 112 3.88 -21.62 16.16
CA ASP A 112 2.96 -22.76 16.24
C ASP A 112 1.90 -22.78 15.11
N GLY A 113 2.26 -22.30 13.91
CA GLY A 113 1.35 -22.19 12.76
C GLY A 113 0.49 -20.92 12.74
N TRP A 114 0.72 -19.98 13.65
CA TRP A 114 -0.02 -18.71 13.75
C TRP A 114 0.89 -17.52 13.46
N VAL A 115 0.41 -16.56 12.68
CA VAL A 115 1.07 -15.28 12.44
C VAL A 115 0.36 -14.17 13.19
N LEU A 116 1.11 -13.31 13.88
CA LEU A 116 0.59 -12.06 14.44
C LEU A 116 0.97 -10.91 13.51
N PHE A 117 -0.03 -10.21 12.99
CA PHE A 117 0.19 -9.06 12.11
C PHE A 117 -0.75 -7.91 12.44
N PHE A 118 -0.40 -6.75 11.93
CA PHE A 118 -1.14 -5.52 12.10
C PHE A 118 -0.85 -4.60 10.91
N ASP A 119 -1.79 -3.75 10.52
CA ASP A 119 -1.47 -2.65 9.62
C ASP A 119 -0.57 -1.68 10.38
N GLY A 120 0.51 -1.19 9.78
CA GLY A 120 1.39 -0.21 10.42
C GLY A 120 1.71 0.98 9.54
N ALA A 121 0.81 1.36 8.63
CA ALA A 121 0.70 2.77 8.24
C ALA A 121 0.21 3.62 9.43
N TRP A 122 0.98 3.60 10.52
CA TRP A 122 0.62 4.14 11.83
C TRP A 122 1.07 5.59 11.94
N GLY A 123 0.10 6.49 11.86
CA GLY A 123 0.31 7.91 12.11
C GLY A 123 0.99 8.63 10.95
N GLU A 124 1.29 9.90 11.16
CA GLU A 124 1.85 10.77 10.13
C GLU A 124 3.37 10.55 9.94
N LEU A 125 3.82 9.35 9.55
CA LEU A 125 5.22 9.12 9.14
C LEU A 125 5.30 8.90 7.62
N PRO A 126 5.10 9.96 6.81
CA PRO A 126 5.00 9.86 5.35
C PRO A 126 6.27 9.35 4.67
N PHE A 127 7.43 9.44 5.33
CA PHE A 127 8.68 8.96 4.75
C PHE A 127 9.02 7.55 5.22
N LEU A 128 8.72 7.23 6.49
CA LEU A 128 9.15 5.96 7.08
C LEU A 128 8.34 4.78 6.56
N TRP A 129 7.01 4.85 6.57
CA TRP A 129 6.19 3.70 6.20
C TRP A 129 6.32 3.31 4.72
N PRO A 130 6.28 4.24 3.75
CA PRO A 130 6.43 3.88 2.34
C PRO A 130 7.84 3.38 1.97
N SER A 131 8.83 3.63 2.84
CA SER A 131 10.22 3.20 2.62
C SER A 131 10.45 1.70 2.80
N PHE A 132 9.52 0.98 3.43
CA PHE A 132 9.68 -0.43 3.76
C PHE A 132 8.43 -1.23 3.39
N PRO A 133 8.52 -2.34 2.64
CA PRO A 133 7.37 -3.19 2.31
C PRO A 133 6.64 -3.73 3.55
N PHE A 134 7.42 -4.04 4.59
CA PHE A 134 6.99 -4.51 5.88
C PHE A 134 8.05 -4.16 6.93
N LEU A 135 7.66 -4.15 8.21
CA LEU A 135 8.55 -4.04 9.36
C LEU A 135 8.09 -5.00 10.45
N TYR A 136 9.03 -5.56 11.21
CA TYR A 136 8.69 -6.25 12.44
C TYR A 136 8.43 -5.24 13.54
N GLY A 137 7.47 -5.53 14.43
CA GLY A 137 7.18 -4.60 15.51
C GLY A 137 6.51 -5.19 16.74
N SER A 138 6.47 -4.35 17.76
CA SER A 138 5.89 -4.61 19.07
C SER A 138 5.55 -3.30 19.77
N SER A 139 4.79 -3.33 20.86
CA SER A 139 4.60 -2.15 21.71
C SER A 139 5.94 -1.64 22.25
N ALA A 140 6.07 -0.33 22.43
CA ALA A 140 7.28 0.30 22.96
C ALA A 140 7.34 0.16 24.49
N ASN A 141 7.87 -0.97 24.96
CA ASN A 141 8.21 -1.21 26.36
C ASN A 141 9.39 -2.16 26.51
N ARG A 142 10.12 -2.04 27.61
CA ARG A 142 10.98 -3.13 28.09
C ARG A 142 10.12 -4.26 28.65
N THR A 143 10.64 -5.48 28.62
CA THR A 143 9.94 -6.66 29.16
C THR A 143 9.56 -6.45 30.63
N GLY A 144 8.27 -6.54 30.93
CA GLY A 144 7.72 -6.33 32.28
C GLY A 144 7.18 -4.91 32.54
N GLU A 145 7.46 -3.94 31.66
CA GLU A 145 6.99 -2.56 31.78
C GLU A 145 5.73 -2.30 30.95
N ALA A 146 4.98 -1.25 31.31
CA ALA A 146 3.85 -0.77 30.51
C ALA A 146 4.34 -0.10 29.21
N PRO A 147 3.65 -0.28 28.07
CA PRO A 147 3.91 0.46 26.84
C PRO A 147 3.94 1.97 27.04
N ALA A 148 5.01 2.60 26.57
CA ALA A 148 5.22 4.05 26.63
C ALA A 148 4.07 4.79 25.92
N THR A 149 3.42 5.69 26.65
CA THR A 149 2.32 6.53 26.17
C THR A 149 2.80 7.85 25.59
N SER A 150 4.06 8.22 25.79
CA SER A 150 4.71 9.44 25.28
C SER A 150 6.15 9.19 24.84
N ALA A 151 6.72 10.10 24.05
CA ALA A 151 8.14 10.06 23.69
C ALA A 151 9.03 10.23 24.94
N GLY A 152 8.60 11.00 25.93
CA GLY A 152 9.27 11.14 27.22
C GLY A 152 9.39 9.81 27.97
N GLU A 153 8.28 9.06 28.06
CA GLU A 153 8.29 7.72 28.67
C GLU A 153 9.17 6.75 27.86
N ALA A 154 9.09 6.78 26.54
CA ALA A 154 9.96 5.95 25.70
C ALA A 154 11.45 6.23 25.95
N ARG A 155 11.84 7.50 26.05
CA ARG A 155 13.24 7.90 26.37
C ARG A 155 13.68 7.39 27.75
N ALA A 156 12.77 7.33 28.71
CA ALA A 156 13.09 6.82 30.06
C ALA A 156 13.23 5.29 30.10
N GLN A 157 12.47 4.56 29.29
CA GLN A 157 12.46 3.09 29.28
C GLN A 157 13.59 2.48 28.42
N PHE A 158 13.97 3.12 27.31
CA PHE A 158 14.94 2.54 26.36
C PHE A 158 16.37 3.06 26.58
N PRO A 159 17.40 2.26 26.18
CA PRO A 159 18.80 2.66 26.35
C PRO A 159 19.12 4.02 25.70
N PRO A 160 20.04 4.82 26.28
CA PRO A 160 20.54 6.04 25.66
C PRO A 160 21.05 5.78 24.24
N GLY A 161 20.68 6.65 23.30
CA GLY A 161 21.02 6.50 21.87
C GLY A 161 19.98 5.73 21.04
N THR A 162 18.93 5.20 21.65
CA THR A 162 17.77 4.67 20.90
C THR A 162 17.12 5.81 20.10
N VAL A 163 16.94 5.61 18.80
CA VAL A 163 16.21 6.57 17.96
C VAL A 163 14.73 6.49 18.26
N ILE A 164 14.17 7.61 18.71
CA ILE A 164 12.76 7.78 19.05
C ILE A 164 12.24 8.95 18.20
N ILE A 165 11.26 8.69 17.34
CA ILE A 165 10.55 9.74 16.61
C ILE A 165 9.52 10.34 17.56
N ASP A 166 9.81 11.53 18.07
CA ASP A 166 8.88 12.30 18.90
C ASP A 166 7.77 12.89 18.02
N ALA A 167 6.53 12.55 18.33
CA ALA A 167 5.36 13.02 17.62
C ALA A 167 4.19 13.31 18.57
N ASP A 168 4.48 13.58 19.84
CA ASP A 168 3.44 13.77 20.86
C ASP A 168 2.55 14.97 20.55
N ASP A 169 3.10 16.01 19.92
CA ASP A 169 2.37 17.21 19.45
C ASP A 169 1.44 16.94 18.26
N ARG A 170 1.68 15.85 17.52
CA ARG A 170 0.85 15.43 16.37
C ARG A 170 -0.25 14.45 16.73
N ARG A 171 -0.38 14.08 18.01
CA ARG A 171 -1.36 13.09 18.47
C ARG A 171 -2.63 13.77 18.93
N THR A 172 -3.78 13.24 18.49
CA THR A 172 -5.08 13.65 19.03
C THR A 172 -5.13 13.30 20.52
N PRO A 173 -5.39 14.25 21.42
CA PRO A 173 -5.49 13.94 22.85
C PRO A 173 -6.55 12.87 23.12
N ALA A 174 -6.19 11.86 23.91
CA ALA A 174 -7.09 10.79 24.33
C ALA A 174 -7.16 10.71 25.85
N ALA A 175 -8.31 10.29 26.39
CA ALA A 175 -8.50 10.13 27.83
C ALA A 175 -7.62 9.01 28.43
N ALA A 176 -7.28 8.01 27.63
CA ALA A 176 -6.37 6.94 27.95
C ALA A 176 -5.60 6.51 26.70
N TYR A 177 -4.39 5.97 26.90
CA TYR A 177 -3.61 5.37 25.82
C TYR A 177 -3.35 3.89 26.12
N GLY A 178 -3.41 3.04 25.09
CA GLY A 178 -3.29 1.58 25.28
C GLY A 178 -2.57 0.85 24.15
N ALA A 179 -2.24 -0.42 24.40
CA ALA A 179 -1.77 -1.31 23.34
C ALA A 179 -2.93 -1.68 22.41
N SER A 180 -2.63 -2.20 21.22
CA SER A 180 -3.66 -2.71 20.32
C SER A 180 -4.40 -3.89 20.95
N THR A 181 -5.69 -3.93 20.73
CA THR A 181 -6.52 -5.12 20.88
C THR A 181 -6.02 -6.18 19.91
N ILE A 182 -5.91 -7.42 20.36
CA ILE A 182 -5.58 -8.55 19.50
C ILE A 182 -6.83 -9.42 19.35
N VAL A 183 -7.28 -9.60 18.12
CA VAL A 183 -8.33 -10.56 17.76
C VAL A 183 -7.67 -11.79 17.16
N ARG A 184 -8.08 -12.96 17.63
CA ARG A 184 -7.73 -14.25 17.03
C ARG A 184 -8.84 -14.68 16.09
N VAL A 185 -8.45 -15.08 14.89
CA VAL A 185 -9.34 -15.56 13.82
C VAL A 185 -9.02 -17.03 13.57
N GLU A 186 -9.96 -17.91 13.84
CA GLU A 186 -9.80 -19.34 13.59
C GLU A 186 -9.99 -19.70 12.10
N PRO A 187 -9.57 -20.90 11.64
CA PRO A 187 -9.76 -21.33 10.24
C PRO A 187 -11.22 -21.32 9.76
N ASP A 188 -12.20 -21.52 10.65
CA ASP A 188 -13.64 -21.42 10.34
C ASP A 188 -14.15 -19.95 10.28
N GLY A 189 -13.24 -18.99 10.48
CA GLY A 189 -13.47 -17.56 10.55
C GLY A 189 -14.06 -17.07 11.87
N ARG A 190 -14.20 -17.93 12.89
CA ARG A 190 -14.65 -17.49 14.22
C ARG A 190 -13.64 -16.49 14.79
N MET A 191 -14.14 -15.32 15.17
CA MET A 191 -13.35 -14.26 15.79
C MET A 191 -13.55 -14.27 17.31
N SER A 192 -12.44 -14.17 18.05
CA SER A 192 -12.44 -14.08 19.51
C SER A 192 -11.35 -13.14 20.01
N LEU A 193 -11.57 -12.53 21.17
CA LEU A 193 -10.57 -11.72 21.81
C LEU A 193 -9.38 -12.59 22.22
N HIS A 194 -8.18 -12.25 21.75
CA HIS A 194 -6.93 -12.84 22.21
C HIS A 194 -6.30 -12.01 23.32
N ARG A 195 -6.36 -10.68 23.18
CA ARG A 195 -5.87 -9.74 24.18
C ARG A 195 -6.68 -8.45 24.13
N SER A 196 -7.18 -8.01 25.28
CA SER A 196 -7.80 -6.69 25.43
C SER A 196 -6.77 -5.58 25.19
N GLY A 197 -7.23 -4.47 24.62
CA GLY A 197 -6.42 -3.32 24.26
C GLY A 197 -7.24 -2.04 24.27
N VAL A 198 -6.85 -1.06 23.46
CA VAL A 198 -7.51 0.24 23.48
C VAL A 198 -8.80 0.26 22.65
N GLN A 199 -8.84 -0.50 21.56
CA GLN A 199 -10.01 -0.55 20.67
C GLN A 199 -11.24 -1.18 21.33
N ASP A 200 -11.11 -2.28 22.07
CA ASP A 200 -12.25 -2.87 22.78
C ASP A 200 -12.70 -1.98 23.94
N GLN A 201 -11.78 -1.28 24.60
CA GLN A 201 -12.13 -0.29 25.63
C GLN A 201 -12.91 0.88 25.04
N GLU A 202 -12.48 1.44 23.90
CA GLU A 202 -13.20 2.50 23.19
C GLU A 202 -14.56 2.04 22.66
N ALA A 203 -14.66 0.78 22.21
CA ALA A 203 -15.92 0.19 21.77
C ALA A 203 -16.94 -0.05 22.92
N GLY A 204 -16.52 0.10 24.18
CA GLY A 204 -17.35 -0.20 25.35
C GLY A 204 -17.35 -1.68 25.77
N GLY A 205 -16.41 -2.47 25.27
CA GLY A 205 -16.17 -3.86 25.64
C GLY A 205 -15.79 -4.76 24.46
N ALA A 206 -15.17 -5.90 24.77
CA ALA A 206 -14.76 -6.89 23.77
C ALA A 206 -15.94 -7.47 22.98
N ASP A 207 -17.09 -7.69 23.63
CA ASP A 207 -18.27 -8.24 22.95
C ASP A 207 -18.82 -7.25 21.91
N VAL A 208 -18.88 -5.96 22.22
CA VAL A 208 -19.33 -4.92 21.29
C VAL A 208 -18.41 -4.83 20.07
N LEU A 209 -17.10 -4.87 20.30
CA LEU A 209 -16.13 -4.87 19.21
C LEU A 209 -16.26 -6.13 18.32
N LEU A 210 -16.39 -7.32 18.94
CA LEU A 210 -16.52 -8.57 18.22
C LEU A 210 -17.85 -8.65 17.45
N ASP A 211 -18.94 -8.15 18.00
CA ASP A 211 -20.24 -8.09 17.32
C ASP A 211 -20.17 -7.16 16.11
N ARG A 212 -19.51 -6.01 16.23
CA ARG A 212 -19.26 -5.12 15.08
C ARG A 212 -18.45 -5.81 13.96
N LEU A 213 -17.42 -6.58 14.30
CA LEU A 213 -16.65 -7.36 13.33
C LEU A 213 -17.50 -8.48 12.69
N ARG A 214 -18.38 -9.13 13.47
CA ARG A 214 -19.31 -10.16 12.99
C ARG A 214 -20.38 -9.57 12.09
N ASP A 215 -20.92 -8.40 12.41
CA ASP A 215 -21.91 -7.69 11.59
C ASP A 215 -21.30 -7.30 10.25
N PHE A 216 -20.06 -6.78 10.28
CA PHE A 216 -19.30 -6.51 9.05
C PHE A 216 -19.08 -7.77 8.21
N ARG A 217 -18.62 -8.88 8.83
CA ARG A 217 -18.46 -10.16 8.14
C ARG A 217 -19.79 -10.67 7.60
N SER A 218 -20.89 -10.52 8.34
CA SER A 218 -22.23 -10.98 7.93
C SER A 218 -22.78 -10.16 6.78
N ALA A 219 -22.58 -8.84 6.76
CA ALA A 219 -22.91 -7.99 5.63
C ALA A 219 -22.15 -8.39 4.35
N ILE A 220 -20.91 -8.86 4.50
CA ILE A 220 -20.14 -9.49 3.41
C ILE A 220 -20.70 -10.87 3.06
N GLY A 221 -21.03 -11.70 4.05
CA GLY A 221 -21.55 -13.05 3.87
C GLY A 221 -22.92 -13.10 3.18
N VAL A 222 -23.76 -12.08 3.36
CA VAL A 222 -25.01 -11.89 2.61
C VAL A 222 -24.75 -11.64 1.12
N LEU A 223 -23.55 -11.20 0.77
CA LEU A 223 -23.10 -11.03 -0.60
C LEU A 223 -22.32 -12.25 -1.16
N ASP A 224 -22.34 -13.39 -0.44
CA ASP A 224 -21.81 -14.72 -0.75
C ASP A 224 -20.34 -14.79 -1.21
N GLY A 225 -19.51 -15.50 -0.45
CA GLY A 225 -18.10 -15.77 -0.74
C GLY A 225 -17.84 -16.66 -1.97
N SER A 226 -18.90 -17.10 -2.66
CA SER A 226 -18.81 -17.70 -4.00
C SER A 226 -18.73 -16.64 -5.12
N ILE A 227 -19.15 -15.41 -4.86
CA ILE A 227 -19.13 -14.32 -5.83
C ILE A 227 -17.82 -13.55 -5.65
N ARG A 228 -16.88 -13.74 -6.59
CA ARG A 228 -15.75 -12.82 -6.72
C ARG A 228 -16.32 -11.42 -6.97
N MET A 229 -15.95 -10.45 -6.14
CA MET A 229 -16.32 -9.05 -6.34
C MET A 229 -15.20 -8.28 -7.03
N PRO A 230 -15.53 -7.21 -7.76
CA PRO A 230 -14.51 -6.35 -8.35
C PRO A 230 -13.74 -5.46 -7.34
N LEU A 231 -14.14 -5.42 -6.06
CA LEU A 231 -13.47 -4.62 -5.01
C LEU A 231 -11.98 -4.97 -4.88
N GLY A 232 -11.15 -3.93 -4.69
CA GLY A 232 -9.69 -4.05 -4.56
C GLY A 232 -8.95 -4.10 -5.90
N LYS A 233 -9.66 -4.19 -7.04
CA LYS A 233 -9.06 -4.35 -8.36
C LYS A 233 -9.30 -3.15 -9.27
N THR A 234 -8.48 -3.08 -10.32
CA THR A 234 -8.68 -2.16 -11.45
C THR A 234 -8.99 -2.98 -12.70
N TYR A 235 -10.00 -2.58 -13.46
CA TYR A 235 -10.44 -3.24 -14.68
C TYR A 235 -10.33 -2.30 -15.87
N LEU A 236 -9.98 -2.85 -17.03
CA LEU A 236 -9.84 -2.12 -18.29
C LEU A 236 -10.75 -2.71 -19.36
N SER A 237 -11.52 -1.88 -20.08
CA SER A 237 -12.42 -2.39 -21.12
C SER A 237 -11.67 -3.12 -22.22
N THR A 238 -12.16 -4.29 -22.60
CA THR A 238 -11.73 -5.06 -23.77
C THR A 238 -12.75 -4.98 -24.90
N ALA A 239 -14.03 -4.76 -24.57
CA ALA A 239 -15.10 -4.57 -25.54
C ALA A 239 -16.22 -3.68 -25.00
N VAL A 240 -16.88 -2.95 -25.90
CA VAL A 240 -18.15 -2.26 -25.67
C VAL A 240 -19.10 -2.71 -26.78
N VAL A 241 -20.29 -3.12 -26.40
CA VAL A 241 -21.36 -3.53 -27.31
C VAL A 241 -22.59 -2.70 -26.99
N GLU A 242 -23.21 -2.09 -27.99
CA GLU A 242 -24.47 -1.36 -27.88
C GLU A 242 -25.47 -1.93 -28.88
N ASP A 243 -26.66 -2.30 -28.38
CA ASP A 243 -27.76 -2.88 -29.16
C ASP A 243 -27.34 -4.12 -29.99
N GLY A 244 -26.37 -4.87 -29.48
CA GLY A 244 -25.82 -6.07 -30.11
C GLY A 244 -24.67 -5.80 -31.09
N GLU A 245 -24.32 -4.55 -31.35
CA GLU A 245 -23.25 -4.15 -32.26
C GLU A 245 -22.00 -3.69 -31.49
N ALA A 246 -20.81 -4.02 -32.00
CA ALA A 246 -19.57 -3.60 -31.38
C ALA A 246 -19.35 -2.09 -31.56
N THR A 247 -19.29 -1.35 -30.45
CA THR A 247 -18.99 0.10 -30.44
C THR A 247 -17.52 0.32 -30.16
N GLN A 248 -16.85 1.14 -30.98
CA GLN A 248 -15.50 1.60 -30.70
C GLN A 248 -15.52 2.88 -29.86
N LEU A 249 -14.76 2.87 -28.77
CA LEU A 249 -14.41 4.09 -28.05
C LEU A 249 -13.52 4.98 -28.93
N LEU A 250 -13.49 6.28 -28.62
CA LEU A 250 -12.63 7.24 -29.29
C LEU A 250 -11.15 6.80 -29.24
N PRO A 251 -10.36 7.11 -30.29
CA PRO A 251 -8.95 6.74 -30.34
C PRO A 251 -8.19 7.20 -29.09
N ASN A 252 -7.26 6.35 -28.62
CA ASN A 252 -6.47 6.57 -27.40
C ASN A 252 -7.28 6.69 -26.11
N THR A 253 -8.53 6.22 -26.10
CA THR A 253 -9.33 6.10 -24.88
C THR A 253 -9.60 4.63 -24.55
N ARG A 254 -9.77 4.36 -23.26
CA ARG A 254 -10.14 3.05 -22.73
C ARG A 254 -10.89 3.29 -21.43
N ILE A 255 -11.97 2.53 -21.18
CA ILE A 255 -12.65 2.61 -19.89
C ILE A 255 -11.74 1.94 -18.87
N ARG A 256 -11.50 2.65 -17.76
CA ARG A 256 -10.85 2.13 -16.56
C ARG A 256 -11.77 2.30 -15.36
N LEU A 257 -12.02 1.21 -14.66
CA LEU A 257 -12.78 1.18 -13.41
C LEU A 257 -11.91 0.66 -12.29
N GLN A 258 -11.70 1.45 -11.25
CA GLN A 258 -11.03 1.05 -10.03
C GLN A 258 -12.06 0.96 -8.91
N PHE A 259 -12.11 -0.19 -8.24
CA PHE A 259 -12.97 -0.40 -7.09
C PHE A 259 -12.11 -0.54 -5.85
N ALA A 260 -12.46 0.18 -4.78
CA ALA A 260 -11.70 0.13 -3.54
C ALA A 260 -12.64 0.17 -2.34
N ARG A 261 -12.27 -0.57 -1.30
CA ARG A 261 -12.84 -0.44 0.03
C ARG A 261 -11.80 0.26 0.90
N GLN A 262 -12.20 1.32 1.57
CA GLN A 262 -11.28 2.12 2.38
C GLN A 262 -11.98 2.67 3.62
N PRO A 263 -11.24 2.89 4.73
CA PRO A 263 -11.80 3.58 5.88
C PRO A 263 -12.24 5.00 5.51
N ASN A 264 -13.39 5.41 6.03
CA ASN A 264 -13.80 6.81 6.01
C ASN A 264 -13.00 7.56 7.06
N LYS A 265 -12.24 8.57 6.63
CA LYS A 265 -11.44 9.40 7.54
C LYS A 265 -12.23 10.57 8.14
N ASN A 266 -13.48 10.77 7.73
CA ASN A 266 -14.35 11.78 8.29
C ASN A 266 -14.99 11.27 9.59
N GLU A 267 -15.14 12.15 10.57
CA GLU A 267 -15.83 11.83 11.84
C GLU A 267 -17.32 11.52 11.64
N GLU A 268 -17.92 12.05 10.57
CA GLU A 268 -19.31 11.82 10.21
C GLU A 268 -19.44 10.83 9.02
N GLY A 269 -20.48 9.99 9.08
CA GLY A 269 -20.83 9.05 8.02
C GLY A 269 -20.46 7.59 8.30
N PRO A 270 -20.63 6.68 7.31
CA PRO A 270 -20.26 5.29 7.47
C PRO A 270 -18.74 5.18 7.65
N GLN A 271 -18.29 4.35 8.59
CA GLN A 271 -16.85 4.23 8.91
C GLN A 271 -16.02 3.57 7.80
N VAL A 272 -16.69 2.87 6.88
CA VAL A 272 -16.06 2.23 5.72
C VAL A 272 -16.82 2.62 4.46
N LEU A 273 -16.07 2.97 3.42
CA LEU A 273 -16.59 3.32 2.12
C LEU A 273 -16.19 2.29 1.08
N ASP A 274 -17.15 1.88 0.27
CA ASP A 274 -16.87 1.31 -1.04
C ASP A 274 -16.85 2.45 -2.05
N SER A 275 -15.85 2.46 -2.93
CA SER A 275 -15.66 3.49 -3.92
C SER A 275 -15.44 2.91 -5.30
N VAL A 276 -15.95 3.62 -6.31
CA VAL A 276 -15.62 3.40 -7.72
C VAL A 276 -15.00 4.68 -8.25
N ARG A 277 -13.83 4.54 -8.89
CA ARG A 277 -13.21 5.59 -9.69
C ARG A 277 -13.21 5.15 -11.14
N ALA A 278 -13.74 6.00 -12.00
CA ALA A 278 -13.98 5.71 -13.40
C ALA A 278 -13.25 6.72 -14.29
N HIS A 279 -12.73 6.24 -15.41
CA HIS A 279 -12.07 7.09 -16.40
C HIS A 279 -12.36 6.55 -17.80
N VAL A 280 -12.74 7.46 -18.72
CA VAL A 280 -13.09 7.11 -20.10
C VAL A 280 -12.64 8.22 -21.07
N GLY A 281 -11.52 8.87 -20.78
CA GLY A 281 -10.99 9.94 -21.64
C GLY A 281 -10.22 11.02 -20.89
N CYS A 282 -10.88 12.12 -20.56
CA CYS A 282 -10.28 13.36 -20.13
C CYS A 282 -10.44 13.60 -18.62
N ASN A 283 -11.64 13.44 -18.08
CA ASN A 283 -11.95 13.56 -16.67
C ASN A 283 -11.88 12.23 -15.92
N SER A 284 -11.62 12.32 -14.62
CA SER A 284 -11.84 11.22 -13.69
C SER A 284 -13.18 11.44 -12.98
N LEU A 285 -14.00 10.40 -12.94
CA LEU A 285 -15.29 10.36 -12.25
C LEU A 285 -15.18 9.44 -11.04
N GLY A 286 -16.02 9.62 -10.03
CA GLY A 286 -16.07 8.65 -8.95
C GLY A 286 -17.20 8.88 -7.96
N ALA A 287 -17.43 7.84 -7.17
CA ALA A 287 -18.40 7.82 -6.08
C ALA A 287 -17.82 7.03 -4.91
N ALA A 288 -18.28 7.37 -3.71
CA ALA A 288 -18.04 6.61 -2.50
C ALA A 288 -19.38 6.50 -1.73
N VAL A 289 -19.69 5.30 -1.26
CA VAL A 289 -20.92 4.95 -0.55
C VAL A 289 -20.60 4.03 0.62
N GLY A 290 -21.55 3.78 1.53
CA GLY A 290 -21.33 2.86 2.63
C GLY A 290 -20.90 1.47 2.12
N ALA A 291 -20.04 0.79 2.87
CA ALA A 291 -19.60 -0.56 2.50
C ALA A 291 -20.80 -1.50 2.25
N GLY A 292 -20.78 -2.21 1.12
CA GLY A 292 -21.86 -3.09 0.67
C GLY A 292 -22.96 -2.40 -0.15
N GLU A 293 -22.99 -1.07 -0.21
CA GLU A 293 -24.00 -0.33 -0.99
C GLU A 293 -23.63 -0.22 -2.47
N LEU A 294 -22.33 -0.21 -2.80
CA LEU A 294 -21.85 0.01 -4.16
C LEU A 294 -22.20 -1.14 -5.12
N LEU A 295 -22.10 -2.38 -4.65
CA LEU A 295 -22.29 -3.60 -5.44
C LEU A 295 -23.42 -4.45 -4.83
N THR A 296 -24.58 -3.84 -4.66
CA THR A 296 -25.73 -4.46 -4.01
C THR A 296 -26.62 -5.21 -5.01
N HIS A 297 -27.06 -6.42 -4.64
CA HIS A 297 -28.01 -7.25 -5.41
C HIS A 297 -27.61 -7.50 -6.88
N GLY A 298 -26.31 -7.67 -7.16
CA GLY A 298 -25.82 -7.88 -8.53
C GLY A 298 -25.86 -6.64 -9.42
N SER A 299 -26.06 -5.46 -8.84
CA SER A 299 -26.05 -4.18 -9.54
C SER A 299 -25.02 -3.21 -8.97
N LEU A 300 -24.40 -2.42 -9.84
CA LEU A 300 -23.51 -1.33 -9.48
C LEU A 300 -24.35 -0.10 -9.20
N SER A 301 -24.52 0.25 -7.93
CA SER A 301 -25.36 1.36 -7.50
C SER A 301 -24.53 2.59 -7.20
N VAL A 302 -24.60 3.57 -8.10
CA VAL A 302 -23.88 4.85 -7.97
C VAL A 302 -24.91 5.98 -7.79
N PRO A 303 -25.14 6.48 -6.56
CA PRO A 303 -26.17 7.48 -6.29
C PRO A 303 -25.82 8.86 -6.86
N GLY A 304 -24.53 9.13 -7.07
CA GLY A 304 -24.04 10.34 -7.71
C GLY A 304 -22.57 10.17 -8.07
N LEU A 305 -22.13 10.88 -9.11
CA LEU A 305 -20.74 10.92 -9.56
C LEU A 305 -20.18 12.33 -9.39
N GLY A 306 -19.13 12.45 -8.57
CA GLY A 306 -18.23 13.60 -8.59
C GLY A 306 -17.14 13.39 -9.65
N GLY A 307 -16.41 14.44 -9.99
CA GLY A 307 -15.29 14.31 -10.92
C GLY A 307 -14.49 15.58 -11.12
N THR A 308 -13.38 15.44 -11.84
CA THR A 308 -12.59 16.59 -12.30
C THR A 308 -13.36 17.37 -13.36
N GLN A 309 -13.05 18.66 -13.52
CA GLN A 309 -13.64 19.53 -14.54
C GLN A 309 -12.54 20.12 -15.43
N VAL A 310 -11.77 19.24 -16.09
CA VAL A 310 -10.82 19.66 -17.11
C VAL A 310 -11.60 19.97 -18.39
N GLY A 311 -11.18 21.01 -19.12
CA GLY A 311 -11.81 21.41 -20.39
C GLY A 311 -11.56 20.39 -21.49
N CYS A 312 -12.51 19.48 -21.72
CA CYS A 312 -12.38 18.40 -22.70
C CYS A 312 -12.94 18.79 -24.08
N PRO A 313 -12.26 18.41 -25.18
CA PRO A 313 -12.83 18.52 -26.53
C PRO A 313 -14.19 17.82 -26.66
N SER A 314 -15.06 18.31 -27.56
CA SER A 314 -16.47 17.85 -27.63
C SER A 314 -16.64 16.34 -27.76
N PRO A 315 -15.91 15.61 -28.64
CA PRO A 315 -16.11 14.17 -28.76
C PRO A 315 -15.84 13.42 -27.45
N LEU A 316 -14.78 13.82 -26.72
CA LEU A 316 -14.45 13.21 -25.43
C LEU A 316 -15.50 13.51 -24.37
N ARG A 317 -16.06 14.73 -24.37
CA ARG A 317 -17.13 15.12 -23.46
C ARG A 317 -18.42 14.30 -23.71
N GLU A 318 -18.76 14.06 -24.97
CA GLU A 318 -19.93 13.25 -25.34
C GLU A 318 -19.76 11.78 -24.90
N GLN A 319 -18.58 11.19 -25.12
CA GLN A 319 -18.25 9.85 -24.62
C GLN A 319 -18.30 9.77 -23.08
N GLU A 320 -17.80 10.79 -22.37
CA GLU A 320 -17.86 10.85 -20.91
C GLU A 320 -19.29 10.92 -20.38
N GLU A 321 -20.15 11.74 -20.98
CA GLU A 321 -21.56 11.86 -20.57
C GLU A 321 -22.35 10.57 -20.86
N TRP A 322 -22.08 9.90 -21.98
CA TRP A 322 -22.62 8.57 -22.26
C TRP A 322 -22.24 7.57 -21.17
N PHE A 323 -20.95 7.49 -20.83
CA PHE A 323 -20.47 6.53 -19.83
C PHE A 323 -20.96 6.86 -18.41
N LYS A 324 -21.05 8.14 -18.07
CA LYS A 324 -21.64 8.62 -16.82
C LYS A 324 -23.10 8.20 -16.71
N THR A 325 -23.87 8.38 -17.79
CA THR A 325 -25.27 7.95 -17.86
C THR A 325 -25.39 6.43 -17.68
N PHE A 326 -24.51 5.66 -18.33
CA PHE A 326 -24.43 4.22 -18.14
C PHE A 326 -24.17 3.84 -16.67
N LEU A 327 -23.17 4.42 -16.01
CA LEU A 327 -22.87 4.13 -14.60
C LEU A 327 -24.03 4.49 -13.65
N MET A 328 -24.74 5.58 -13.93
CA MET A 328 -25.89 6.02 -13.12
C MET A 328 -27.17 5.22 -13.39
N SER A 329 -27.21 4.42 -14.46
CA SER A 329 -28.37 3.58 -14.82
C SER A 329 -28.53 2.33 -13.93
N LYS A 330 -27.64 2.16 -12.94
CA LYS A 330 -27.53 0.98 -12.08
C LYS A 330 -27.26 -0.31 -12.87
N PRO A 331 -26.16 -0.39 -13.64
CA PRO A 331 -25.88 -1.55 -14.46
C PRO A 331 -25.75 -2.81 -13.60
N SER A 332 -26.26 -3.92 -14.12
CA SER A 332 -25.94 -5.24 -13.58
C SER A 332 -24.45 -5.52 -13.75
N TRP A 333 -23.85 -6.26 -12.82
CA TRP A 333 -22.47 -6.69 -12.90
C TRP A 333 -22.34 -8.20 -12.75
N ARG A 334 -21.35 -8.78 -13.43
CA ARG A 334 -20.93 -10.18 -13.28
C ARG A 334 -19.42 -10.24 -13.36
N LEU A 335 -18.79 -11.00 -12.47
CA LEU A 335 -17.36 -11.26 -12.52
C LEU A 335 -17.14 -12.74 -12.83
N ASN A 336 -16.56 -13.02 -13.99
CA ASN A 336 -16.17 -14.36 -14.42
C ASN A 336 -14.64 -14.42 -14.39
N ASP A 337 -14.12 -15.04 -13.33
CA ASP A 337 -12.69 -15.03 -13.01
C ASP A 337 -12.11 -13.62 -12.88
N ASP A 338 -11.49 -13.11 -13.95
CA ASP A 338 -10.84 -11.80 -14.02
C ASP A 338 -11.55 -10.86 -15.01
N GLU A 339 -12.63 -11.33 -15.65
CA GLU A 339 -13.45 -10.57 -16.57
C GLU A 339 -14.71 -10.03 -15.89
N LEU A 340 -14.76 -8.71 -15.73
CA LEU A 340 -15.91 -7.97 -15.24
C LEU A 340 -16.80 -7.57 -16.41
N ILE A 341 -18.06 -7.97 -16.37
CA ILE A 341 -19.08 -7.58 -17.34
C ILE A 341 -20.08 -6.65 -16.65
N LEU A 342 -20.29 -5.46 -17.22
CA LEU A 342 -21.33 -4.53 -16.82
C LEU A 342 -22.39 -4.44 -17.92
N ALA A 343 -23.66 -4.55 -17.58
CA ALA A 343 -24.75 -4.47 -18.56
C ALA A 343 -25.93 -3.63 -18.06
N SER A 344 -26.42 -2.75 -18.92
CA SER A 344 -27.63 -1.95 -18.69
C SER A 344 -28.27 -1.54 -20.01
N GLY A 345 -29.58 -1.74 -20.14
CA GLY A 345 -30.29 -1.51 -21.40
C GLY A 345 -29.68 -2.34 -22.54
N GLY A 346 -29.38 -1.69 -23.66
CA GLY A 346 -28.68 -2.29 -24.81
C GLY A 346 -27.16 -2.31 -24.70
N THR A 347 -26.58 -1.71 -23.65
CA THR A 347 -25.12 -1.56 -23.51
C THR A 347 -24.53 -2.68 -22.66
N THR A 348 -23.49 -3.34 -23.17
CA THR A 348 -22.65 -4.29 -22.44
C THR A 348 -21.19 -3.84 -22.54
N ILE A 349 -20.52 -3.74 -21.39
CA ILE A 349 -19.10 -3.39 -21.29
C ILE A 349 -18.38 -4.57 -20.67
N THR A 350 -17.43 -5.14 -21.42
CA THR A 350 -16.56 -6.21 -20.93
C THR A 350 -15.23 -5.60 -20.55
N LEU A 351 -14.77 -5.87 -19.34
CA LEU A 351 -13.51 -5.38 -18.79
C LEU A 351 -12.69 -6.54 -18.23
N LEU A 352 -11.37 -6.44 -18.34
CA LEU A 352 -10.43 -7.43 -17.81
C LEU A 352 -9.62 -6.81 -16.69
N ASP A 353 -9.29 -7.58 -15.66
CA ASP A 353 -8.35 -7.17 -14.60
C ASP A 353 -7.10 -6.57 -15.24
N ARG A 354 -6.74 -5.37 -14.80
CA ARG A 354 -5.60 -4.61 -15.32
C ARG A 354 -4.31 -5.41 -15.25
N LYS A 355 -4.10 -6.21 -14.20
CA LYS A 355 -2.88 -7.02 -14.06
C LYS A 355 -2.76 -8.11 -15.13
N ILE A 356 -3.87 -8.49 -15.77
CA ILE A 356 -3.89 -9.44 -16.90
C ILE A 356 -3.90 -8.70 -18.23
N ALA A 357 -4.71 -7.64 -18.35
CA ALA A 357 -4.81 -6.85 -19.57
C ALA A 357 -3.51 -6.11 -19.91
N GLU A 358 -2.76 -5.73 -18.87
CA GLU A 358 -1.53 -4.95 -18.92
C GLU A 358 -0.52 -5.57 -17.93
N PRO A 359 0.04 -6.75 -18.24
CA PRO A 359 0.96 -7.42 -17.33
C PRO A 359 2.20 -6.57 -17.09
N ASP A 360 2.78 -6.75 -15.90
CA ASP A 360 4.01 -6.07 -15.49
C ASP A 360 5.17 -6.48 -16.41
N PHE A 361 5.91 -5.48 -16.91
CA PHE A 361 7.06 -5.71 -17.76
C PHE A 361 8.18 -6.38 -16.95
N PRO A 362 9.03 -7.22 -17.58
CA PRO A 362 10.22 -7.70 -16.91
C PRO A 362 11.12 -6.51 -16.55
N LEU A 363 11.78 -6.57 -15.39
CA LEU A 363 12.79 -5.57 -15.04
C LEU A 363 13.96 -5.61 -16.04
N ASP A 364 14.42 -6.82 -16.34
CA ASP A 364 15.56 -7.09 -17.22
C ASP A 364 15.20 -6.96 -18.70
N GLY A 365 16.16 -6.51 -19.51
CA GLY A 365 16.02 -6.38 -20.96
C GLY A 365 15.19 -5.18 -21.43
N ILE A 366 14.72 -4.35 -20.51
CA ILE A 366 13.96 -3.12 -20.79
C ILE A 366 14.83 -1.89 -20.58
N ARG A 367 14.81 -0.97 -21.55
CA ARG A 367 15.36 0.38 -21.39
C ARG A 367 14.32 1.25 -20.69
N TRP A 368 14.48 1.46 -19.38
CA TRP A 368 13.61 2.29 -18.56
C TRP A 368 14.02 3.76 -18.66
N LYS A 369 13.21 4.56 -19.36
CA LYS A 369 13.40 6.01 -19.46
C LYS A 369 12.98 6.67 -18.16
N VAL A 370 13.81 7.55 -17.59
CA VAL A 370 13.41 8.36 -16.45
C VAL A 370 12.31 9.31 -16.92
N VAL A 371 11.21 9.47 -16.17
CA VAL A 371 10.13 10.42 -16.50
C VAL A 371 9.89 11.46 -15.40
N ALA A 372 10.25 11.15 -14.16
CA ALA A 372 10.27 12.10 -13.06
C ALA A 372 11.29 11.67 -11.99
N THR A 373 11.76 12.62 -11.19
CA THR A 373 12.43 12.34 -9.92
C THR A 373 11.40 12.30 -8.79
N ILE A 374 11.71 11.56 -7.73
CA ILE A 374 10.89 11.47 -6.52
C ILE A 374 11.69 12.07 -5.38
N THR A 375 11.06 12.92 -4.58
CA THR A 375 11.59 13.42 -3.31
C THR A 375 10.58 13.14 -2.21
N ASN A 376 11.04 13.08 -0.95
CA ASN A 376 10.14 12.89 0.20
C ASN A 376 9.25 11.64 0.12
N GLY A 377 9.68 10.60 -0.61
CA GLY A 377 8.94 9.34 -0.75
C GLY A 377 7.91 9.32 -1.88
N ASP A 378 7.25 10.44 -2.18
CA ASP A 378 6.08 10.45 -3.07
C ASP A 378 5.99 11.66 -4.03
N LEU A 379 6.71 12.75 -3.75
CA LEU A 379 6.64 13.97 -4.55
C LEU A 379 7.36 13.78 -5.89
N ARG A 380 6.57 13.63 -6.96
CA ARG A 380 7.06 13.46 -8.33
C ARG A 380 7.26 14.80 -9.00
N GLN A 381 8.48 15.05 -9.48
CA GLN A 381 8.84 16.25 -10.22
C GLN A 381 9.41 15.89 -11.59
N GLY A 382 8.85 16.48 -12.65
CA GLY A 382 9.46 16.39 -13.98
C GLY A 382 10.82 17.07 -13.99
N TYR A 383 11.80 16.49 -14.68
CA TYR A 383 13.17 17.00 -14.73
C TYR A 383 13.42 18.00 -15.88
N GLY A 384 12.34 18.51 -16.50
CA GLY A 384 12.35 19.68 -17.37
C GLY A 384 13.26 19.57 -18.59
N ARG A 385 14.31 20.40 -18.64
CA ARG A 385 15.22 20.62 -19.79
C ARG A 385 16.44 19.69 -19.82
N ALA A 386 16.60 18.78 -18.86
CA ALA A 386 17.68 17.81 -18.92
C ALA A 386 17.52 16.89 -20.15
N GLU A 387 18.63 16.41 -20.69
CA GLU A 387 18.60 15.43 -21.77
C GLU A 387 17.92 14.12 -21.31
N PRO A 388 17.23 13.39 -22.19
CA PRO A 388 16.53 12.15 -21.82
C PRO A 388 17.47 11.12 -21.19
N ALA A 389 17.23 10.79 -19.92
CA ALA A 389 17.97 9.77 -19.18
C ALA A 389 17.26 8.40 -19.24
N TRP A 390 18.04 7.32 -19.14
CA TRP A 390 17.52 5.96 -19.07
C TRP A 390 18.46 5.03 -18.32
N ILE A 391 17.91 3.96 -17.77
CA ILE A 391 18.65 2.85 -17.16
C ILE A 391 18.15 1.52 -17.71
N SER A 392 19.00 0.50 -17.68
CA SER A 392 18.68 -0.85 -18.12
C SER A 392 19.31 -1.87 -17.18
N PHE A 393 18.60 -2.96 -16.99
CA PHE A 393 19.01 -4.09 -16.17
C PHE A 393 19.20 -5.30 -17.08
N ASP A 394 20.28 -6.05 -16.89
CA ASP A 394 20.45 -7.35 -17.54
C ASP A 394 21.31 -8.26 -16.67
N ARG A 395 20.71 -9.30 -16.10
CA ARG A 395 21.41 -10.40 -15.39
C ARG A 395 22.46 -9.90 -14.39
N GLY A 396 22.05 -8.97 -13.52
CA GLY A 396 22.91 -8.41 -12.48
C GLY A 396 23.81 -7.25 -12.94
N ARG A 397 23.73 -6.84 -14.20
CA ARG A 397 24.42 -5.66 -14.72
C ARG A 397 23.45 -4.47 -14.87
N LEU A 398 23.89 -3.32 -14.38
CA LEU A 398 23.24 -2.02 -14.61
C LEU A 398 24.01 -1.29 -15.72
N THR A 399 23.27 -0.76 -16.69
CA THR A 399 23.78 0.21 -17.66
C THR A 399 22.80 1.38 -17.78
N GLY A 400 23.26 2.52 -18.28
CA GLY A 400 22.37 3.66 -18.46
C GLY A 400 23.03 4.87 -19.10
N TRP A 401 22.22 5.91 -19.23
CA TRP A 401 22.60 7.26 -19.60
C TRP A 401 21.94 8.24 -18.64
N THR A 402 22.72 9.10 -18.00
CA THR A 402 22.24 10.01 -16.95
C THR A 402 21.68 11.33 -17.49
N GLY A 403 21.67 11.50 -18.82
CA GLY A 403 21.44 12.80 -19.48
C GLY A 403 22.74 13.50 -19.90
N GLY A 404 23.90 12.90 -19.65
CA GLY A 404 25.18 13.46 -20.13
C GLY A 404 26.36 12.53 -19.97
N ASN A 405 26.27 11.52 -19.10
CA ASN A 405 27.27 10.48 -18.95
C ASN A 405 26.68 9.08 -19.11
N GLU A 406 27.52 8.17 -19.58
CA GLU A 406 27.22 6.74 -19.51
C GLU A 406 27.29 6.29 -18.05
N LEU A 407 26.33 5.46 -17.66
CA LEU A 407 26.23 4.84 -16.35
C LEU A 407 26.52 3.35 -16.48
N SER A 408 27.31 2.81 -15.56
CA SER A 408 27.52 1.36 -15.46
C SER A 408 27.59 0.92 -14.00
N GLY A 409 27.22 -0.32 -13.72
CA GLY A 409 27.35 -0.92 -12.41
C GLY A 409 26.82 -2.34 -12.36
N THR A 410 26.63 -2.84 -11.15
CA THR A 410 26.05 -4.16 -10.88
C THR A 410 24.91 -4.05 -9.90
N PHE A 411 24.02 -5.03 -9.90
CA PHE A 411 22.94 -5.11 -8.93
C PHE A 411 22.64 -6.55 -8.53
N THR A 412 22.12 -6.73 -7.33
CA THR A 412 21.43 -7.95 -6.90
C THR A 412 19.97 -7.62 -6.61
N ARG A 413 19.09 -8.63 -6.69
CA ARG A 413 17.64 -8.45 -6.56
C ARG A 413 17.06 -9.52 -5.65
N ASN A 414 16.14 -9.10 -4.79
CA ASN A 414 15.15 -9.97 -4.15
C ASN A 414 13.74 -9.53 -4.58
N ASN A 415 12.68 -10.05 -3.95
CA ASN A 415 11.31 -9.79 -4.37
C ASN A 415 10.84 -8.32 -4.21
N THR A 416 11.53 -7.51 -3.40
CA THR A 416 11.08 -6.15 -3.06
C THR A 416 12.17 -5.08 -3.17
N GLU A 417 13.45 -5.47 -3.21
CA GLU A 417 14.59 -4.57 -3.20
C GLU A 417 15.64 -4.93 -4.27
N LEU A 418 16.30 -3.88 -4.77
CA LEU A 418 17.52 -3.91 -5.55
C LEU A 418 18.68 -3.37 -4.70
N SER A 419 19.80 -4.07 -4.72
CA SER A 419 21.05 -3.60 -4.12
C SER A 419 22.07 -3.33 -5.22
N PHE A 420 22.37 -2.07 -5.46
CA PHE A 420 23.34 -1.63 -6.46
C PHE A 420 24.75 -1.57 -5.89
N SER A 421 25.75 -1.93 -6.69
CA SER A 421 27.16 -1.83 -6.32
C SER A 421 28.03 -1.56 -7.53
N ALA A 422 29.24 -1.01 -7.30
CA ALA A 422 30.17 -0.59 -8.35
C ALA A 422 29.54 0.37 -9.39
N VAL A 423 28.62 1.24 -8.95
CA VAL A 423 27.98 2.23 -9.82
C VAL A 423 29.00 3.33 -10.15
N THR A 424 29.22 3.55 -11.43
CA THR A 424 30.18 4.53 -11.96
C THR A 424 29.61 5.24 -13.18
N THR A 425 30.12 6.43 -13.47
CA THR A 425 29.80 7.18 -14.69
C THR A 425 31.06 7.56 -15.45
N THR A 426 30.93 7.81 -16.76
CA THR A 426 31.95 8.58 -17.49
C THR A 426 32.07 10.01 -16.92
N ASP A 427 33.12 10.74 -17.33
CA ASP A 427 33.41 12.09 -16.86
C ASP A 427 33.40 13.10 -18.02
N HIS A 428 32.23 13.29 -18.60
CA HIS A 428 31.96 14.29 -19.63
C HIS A 428 31.21 15.49 -19.03
N ALA A 429 31.52 16.68 -19.56
CA ALA A 429 30.84 17.92 -19.19
C ALA A 429 29.35 17.86 -19.57
N CYS A 430 28.49 18.06 -18.57
CA CYS A 430 27.03 18.06 -18.72
C CYS A 430 26.46 19.48 -18.58
N THR A 431 25.24 19.70 -19.07
CA THR A 431 24.46 20.88 -18.67
C THR A 431 24.15 20.83 -17.18
N PRO A 432 23.90 21.98 -16.51
CA PRO A 432 23.52 22.01 -15.11
C PRO A 432 22.29 21.14 -14.80
N GLU A 433 21.29 21.12 -15.69
CA GLU A 433 20.08 20.32 -15.54
C GLU A 433 20.36 18.82 -15.62
N SER A 434 21.17 18.36 -16.59
CA SER A 434 21.59 16.96 -16.67
C SER A 434 22.48 16.54 -15.50
N ALA A 435 23.32 17.44 -14.98
CA ALA A 435 24.13 17.17 -13.79
C ALA A 435 23.27 17.00 -12.51
N ALA A 436 22.21 17.81 -12.36
CA ALA A 436 21.27 17.68 -11.25
C ALA A 436 20.46 16.37 -11.35
N LEU A 437 20.00 16.00 -12.55
CA LEU A 437 19.35 14.73 -12.80
C LEU A 437 20.29 13.55 -12.51
N GLN A 438 21.53 13.59 -13.02
CA GLN A 438 22.56 12.59 -12.75
C GLN A 438 22.77 12.40 -11.24
N THR A 439 22.87 13.49 -10.48
CA THR A 439 23.04 13.43 -9.02
C THR A 439 21.90 12.67 -8.36
N THR A 440 20.65 12.89 -8.81
CA THR A 440 19.46 12.21 -8.28
C THR A 440 19.40 10.74 -8.70
N ILE A 441 19.84 10.41 -9.92
CA ILE A 441 19.97 9.03 -10.38
C ILE A 441 20.97 8.30 -9.49
N LEU A 442 22.15 8.87 -9.27
CA LEU A 442 23.20 8.23 -8.46
C LEU A 442 22.80 8.10 -6.99
N SER A 443 22.13 9.09 -6.40
CA SER A 443 21.61 8.99 -5.03
C SER A 443 20.49 7.95 -4.90
N THR A 444 19.77 7.67 -5.98
CA THR A 444 18.74 6.61 -5.98
C THR A 444 19.37 5.22 -6.04
N LEU A 445 20.50 5.03 -6.72
CA LEU A 445 21.08 3.71 -7.00
C LEU A 445 22.01 3.22 -5.87
N GLY A 446 21.45 3.10 -4.66
CA GLY A 446 22.15 2.65 -3.45
C GLY A 446 22.02 1.14 -3.15
N PRO A 447 22.46 0.69 -1.97
CA PRO A 447 22.45 -0.74 -1.60
C PRO A 447 21.07 -1.29 -1.17
N ALA A 448 20.05 -0.45 -1.00
CA ALA A 448 18.75 -0.88 -0.47
C ALA A 448 17.61 -0.06 -1.08
N VAL A 449 17.37 -0.28 -2.39
CA VAL A 449 16.39 0.46 -3.19
C VAL A 449 15.14 -0.39 -3.34
N THR A 450 14.00 0.07 -2.83
CA THR A 450 12.74 -0.61 -3.11
C THR A 450 12.35 -0.36 -4.56
N TYR A 451 11.77 -1.36 -5.20
CA TYR A 451 11.29 -1.20 -6.56
C TYR A 451 9.87 -1.74 -6.72
N THR A 452 9.08 -1.07 -7.55
CA THR A 452 7.77 -1.54 -7.99
C THR A 452 7.67 -1.42 -9.50
N ILE A 453 7.13 -2.46 -10.14
CA ILE A 453 6.78 -2.41 -11.55
C ILE A 453 5.26 -2.45 -11.62
N ASP A 454 4.71 -1.50 -12.37
CA ASP A 454 3.31 -1.46 -12.69
C ASP A 454 3.12 -1.29 -14.20
N HIS A 455 2.76 -2.38 -14.87
CA HIS A 455 2.76 -2.52 -16.31
C HIS A 455 4.11 -2.04 -16.91
N ASN A 456 4.12 -0.86 -17.54
CA ASN A 456 5.28 -0.25 -18.17
C ASN A 456 5.90 0.87 -17.34
N GLN A 457 5.56 0.98 -16.06
CA GLN A 457 6.13 1.95 -15.14
C GLN A 457 7.01 1.24 -14.11
N LEU A 458 8.19 1.78 -13.87
CA LEU A 458 9.09 1.32 -12.82
C LEU A 458 9.28 2.47 -11.84
N THR A 459 9.07 2.22 -10.55
CA THR A 459 9.47 3.16 -9.50
C THR A 459 10.66 2.56 -8.76
N LEU A 460 11.73 3.35 -8.63
CA LEU A 460 12.85 3.05 -7.74
C LEU A 460 12.81 4.06 -6.61
N LEU A 461 12.75 3.59 -5.36
CA LEU A 461 12.75 4.45 -4.21
C LEU A 461 13.91 4.11 -3.30
N ALA A 462 14.83 5.06 -3.22
CA ALA A 462 15.98 4.95 -2.36
C ALA A 462 15.62 5.23 -0.91
N PRO A 463 16.56 4.86 -0.06
CA PRO A 463 16.49 5.07 1.35
C PRO A 463 15.98 6.38 1.89
N SER A 464 16.51 7.46 1.34
CA SER A 464 16.27 8.82 1.74
C SER A 464 14.90 9.37 1.35
N GLY A 465 14.05 8.55 0.71
CA GLY A 465 12.85 9.03 0.02
C GLY A 465 13.16 9.73 -1.31
N THR A 466 14.43 9.71 -1.75
CA THR A 466 14.81 10.09 -3.12
C THR A 466 14.51 8.92 -4.05
N GLY A 467 14.04 9.17 -5.27
CA GLY A 467 13.75 8.09 -6.19
C GLY A 467 13.62 8.52 -7.64
N LEU A 468 13.28 7.55 -8.47
CA LEU A 468 13.05 7.71 -9.90
C LEU A 468 11.71 7.08 -10.27
N ALA A 469 10.91 7.84 -11.00
CA ALA A 469 9.81 7.32 -11.78
C ALA A 469 10.32 7.07 -13.19
N LEU A 470 10.19 5.85 -13.68
CA LEU A 470 10.64 5.44 -14.99
C LEU A 470 9.52 4.79 -15.79
N LYS A 471 9.67 4.79 -17.11
CA LYS A 471 8.73 4.17 -18.05
C LYS A 471 9.49 3.34 -19.07
N ALA A 472 8.95 2.18 -19.43
CA ALA A 472 9.51 1.36 -20.50
C ALA A 472 9.59 2.18 -21.80
N GLY A 473 10.77 2.17 -22.41
CA GLY A 473 11.17 3.07 -23.49
C GLY A 473 10.91 2.55 -24.89
#